data_AF-A0A7W8NUA7-F1
#
_entry.id   AF-A0A7W8NUA7-F1
#
_cell.length_a   1.000
_cell.length_b   1.000
_cell.length_c   1.000
_cell.angle_alpha   90.00
_cell.angle_beta   90.00
_cell.angle_gamma   90.00
#
_symmetry.space_group_name_H-M   'P 1'
#
loop_
_entity.id
_entity.type
_entity.pdbx_description
1 polymer ?
#
loop_
_entity_poly.entity_id
_entity_poly.type
_entity_poly.pdbx_seq_one_letter_code
_entity_poly.pdbx_strand_id
1 'polypeptide(L)'
;MIYHRVQYGPDASDSFMVVQGMVALIGEGGTVTLPAGIVWPGSRALPSSLMDQLQLAESQLSAGARTAPCSATPRDLEVAVAPVTVQVLRSGPLDHRLEVLAQQLDVNGQAVETTGHLLGAARESVNKRMPRYRSTPD
;
A
#
# COMPACT_ATOMS: atom_id res chain seq x y z
N MET A 1 -16.85 27.51 -15.00
CA MET A 1 -16.46 26.59 -13.90
C MET A 1 -16.57 25.18 -14.45
N ILE A 2 -15.44 24.52 -14.72
CA ILE A 2 -15.43 23.15 -15.26
C ILE A 2 -15.54 22.20 -14.06
N TYR A 3 -16.67 21.50 -13.95
CA TYR A 3 -16.82 20.43 -12.96
C TYR A 3 -16.20 19.16 -13.54
N HIS A 4 -15.06 18.74 -12.99
CA HIS A 4 -14.51 17.43 -13.30
C HIS A 4 -15.37 16.37 -12.61
N ARG A 5 -16.10 15.58 -13.39
CA ARG A 5 -16.84 14.42 -12.87
C ARG A 5 -15.86 13.35 -12.41
N VAL A 6 -16.07 12.81 -11.22
CA VAL A 6 -15.39 11.60 -10.74
C VAL A 6 -15.67 10.47 -11.73
N GLN A 7 -14.61 9.79 -12.17
CA GLN A 7 -14.70 8.59 -13.01
C GLN A 7 -14.40 7.38 -12.13
N TYR A 8 -15.42 6.53 -11.92
CA TYR A 8 -15.24 5.28 -11.21
C TYR A 8 -14.42 4.29 -12.05
N GLY A 9 -13.54 3.54 -11.38
CA GLY A 9 -12.73 2.50 -12.01
C GLY A 9 -13.35 1.11 -11.89
N PRO A 10 -12.57 0.06 -12.23
CA PRO A 10 -12.98 -1.34 -12.06
C PRO A 10 -13.18 -1.71 -10.58
N ASP A 11 -13.93 -2.78 -10.33
CA ASP A 11 -14.01 -3.35 -8.97
C ASP A 11 -12.62 -3.76 -8.49
N ALA A 12 -12.25 -3.34 -7.28
CA ALA A 12 -10.98 -3.69 -6.67
C ALA A 12 -10.87 -5.18 -6.30
N SER A 13 -11.98 -5.93 -6.28
CA SER A 13 -11.94 -7.39 -6.14
C SER A 13 -11.44 -8.09 -7.40
N ASP A 14 -11.56 -7.44 -8.55
CA ASP A 14 -11.29 -8.03 -9.85
C ASP A 14 -9.89 -7.70 -10.35
N SER A 15 -9.34 -8.57 -11.18
CA SER A 15 -8.03 -8.38 -11.78
C SER A 15 -8.13 -7.50 -13.04
N PHE A 16 -7.29 -6.46 -13.12
CA PHE A 16 -7.24 -5.55 -14.26
C PHE A 16 -5.84 -4.97 -14.48
N MET A 17 -5.56 -4.58 -15.72
CA MET A 17 -4.35 -3.84 -16.10
C MET A 17 -4.68 -2.37 -16.35
N VAL A 18 -3.82 -1.47 -15.88
CA VAL A 18 -3.87 -0.06 -16.27
C VAL A 18 -3.20 0.09 -17.62
N VAL A 19 -3.99 0.32 -18.67
CA VAL A 19 -3.49 0.51 -20.04
C VAL A 19 -2.92 1.91 -20.23
N GLN A 20 -3.58 2.91 -19.67
CA GLN A 20 -3.21 4.32 -19.79
C GLN A 20 -3.66 5.10 -18.54
N GLY A 21 -2.92 6.16 -18.21
CA GLY A 21 -3.25 7.03 -17.07
C GLY A 21 -2.92 6.39 -15.74
N MET A 22 -3.75 6.65 -14.73
CA MET A 22 -3.61 6.11 -13.38
C MET A 22 -4.95 5.65 -12.82
N VAL A 23 -4.90 4.65 -11.94
CA VAL A 23 -6.02 4.21 -11.11
C VAL A 23 -5.66 4.44 -9.66
N ALA A 24 -6.56 5.05 -8.90
CA ALA A 24 -6.46 5.16 -7.44
C ALA A 24 -7.39 4.12 -6.82
N LEU A 25 -6.84 3.20 -6.03
CA LEU A 25 -7.60 2.30 -5.17
C LEU A 25 -7.72 2.95 -3.80
N ILE A 26 -8.93 3.27 -3.39
CA ILE A 26 -9.22 4.08 -2.21
C ILE A 26 -9.81 3.19 -1.13
N GLY A 27 -9.18 3.18 0.03
CA GLY A 27 -9.71 2.57 1.24
C GLY A 27 -9.52 3.45 2.46
N GLU A 28 -10.14 3.06 3.57
CA GLU A 28 -10.06 3.81 4.83
C GLU A 28 -8.62 3.88 5.36
N GLY A 29 -7.85 2.82 5.12
CA GLY A 29 -6.43 2.75 5.47
C GLY A 29 -5.51 3.49 4.53
N GLY A 30 -6.01 4.05 3.42
CA GLY A 30 -5.25 4.88 2.50
C GLY A 30 -5.49 4.56 1.04
N THR A 31 -4.68 5.19 0.18
CA THR A 31 -4.83 5.10 -1.28
C THR A 31 -3.62 4.44 -1.90
N VAL A 32 -3.85 3.43 -2.74
CA VAL A 32 -2.82 2.82 -3.58
C VAL A 32 -3.00 3.34 -5.00
N THR A 33 -1.95 3.94 -5.57
CA THR A 33 -1.98 4.47 -6.93
C THR A 33 -1.26 3.54 -7.89
N LEU A 34 -1.94 3.17 -8.98
CA LEU A 34 -1.46 2.28 -10.01
C LEU A 34 -1.26 3.06 -11.31
N PRO A 35 -0.01 3.27 -11.77
CA PRO A 35 0.26 3.87 -13.08
C PRO A 35 0.03 2.87 -14.21
N ALA A 36 0.01 3.39 -15.45
CA ALA A 36 -0.01 2.58 -16.67
C ALA A 36 1.09 1.51 -16.67
N GLY A 37 0.75 0.32 -17.17
CA GLY A 37 1.61 -0.86 -17.18
C GLY A 37 1.51 -1.74 -15.94
N ILE A 38 0.85 -1.27 -14.86
CA ILE A 38 0.65 -2.08 -13.65
C ILE A 38 -0.61 -2.93 -13.76
N VAL A 39 -0.48 -4.18 -13.29
CA VAL A 39 -1.60 -5.10 -13.09
C VAL A 39 -2.00 -5.06 -11.62
N TRP A 40 -3.29 -4.82 -11.38
CA TRP A 40 -3.93 -5.13 -10.10
C TRP A 40 -4.45 -6.56 -10.15
N PRO A 41 -4.02 -7.46 -9.25
CA PRO A 41 -4.42 -8.86 -9.30
C PRO A 41 -5.81 -9.14 -8.70
N GLY A 42 -6.48 -8.11 -8.19
CA GLY A 42 -7.68 -8.26 -7.36
C GLY A 42 -7.31 -8.39 -5.88
N SER A 43 -8.09 -7.75 -5.01
CA SER A 43 -7.83 -7.71 -3.56
C SER A 43 -7.77 -9.10 -2.93
N ARG A 44 -8.57 -10.05 -3.42
CA ARG A 44 -8.62 -11.43 -2.92
C ARG A 44 -7.34 -12.24 -3.18
N ALA A 45 -6.52 -11.81 -4.14
CA ALA A 45 -5.28 -12.48 -4.47
C ALA A 45 -4.08 -11.98 -3.64
N LEU A 46 -4.27 -10.90 -2.88
CA LEU A 46 -3.27 -10.32 -1.98
C LEU A 46 -3.40 -10.88 -0.56
N PRO A 47 -2.34 -10.79 0.28
CA PRO A 47 -2.41 -11.16 1.68
C PRO A 47 -3.56 -10.44 2.40
N SER A 48 -4.42 -11.20 3.09
CA SER A 48 -5.58 -10.65 3.80
C SER A 48 -5.18 -9.60 4.83
N SER A 49 -4.05 -9.81 5.52
CA SER A 49 -3.52 -8.85 6.50
C SER A 49 -3.25 -7.47 5.90
N LEU A 50 -2.87 -7.37 4.62
CA LEU A 50 -2.68 -6.08 3.94
C LEU A 50 -4.02 -5.47 3.51
N MET A 51 -4.96 -6.30 3.05
CA MET A 51 -6.28 -5.83 2.60
C MET A 51 -7.16 -5.37 3.76
N ASP A 52 -7.11 -6.07 4.90
CA ASP A 52 -7.82 -5.69 6.14
C ASP A 52 -7.34 -4.34 6.68
N GLN A 53 -6.09 -3.97 6.37
CA GLN A 53 -5.52 -2.67 6.74
C GLN A 53 -5.89 -1.58 5.75
N LEU A 54 -5.83 -1.85 4.45
CA LEU A 54 -6.23 -0.87 3.44
C LEU A 54 -7.73 -0.58 3.46
N GLN A 55 -8.56 -1.59 3.72
CA GLN A 55 -10.02 -1.50 3.69
C GLN A 55 -10.53 -0.83 2.41
N LEU A 56 -10.14 -1.40 1.26
CA LEU A 56 -10.49 -0.86 -0.05
C LEU A 56 -12.01 -0.77 -0.20
N ALA A 57 -12.49 0.42 -0.53
CA ALA A 57 -13.90 0.74 -0.70
C ALA A 57 -14.25 0.96 -2.17
N GLU A 58 -13.40 1.67 -2.91
CA GLU A 58 -13.67 1.99 -4.31
C GLU A 58 -12.39 2.18 -5.13
N SER A 59 -12.56 2.31 -6.44
CA SER A 59 -11.50 2.73 -7.34
C SER A 59 -11.93 3.94 -8.17
N GLN A 60 -10.96 4.81 -8.47
CA GLN A 60 -11.16 6.00 -9.29
C GLN A 60 -10.12 6.06 -10.41
N LEU A 61 -10.52 6.61 -11.54
CA LEU A 61 -9.70 6.79 -12.73
C LEU A 61 -9.23 8.24 -12.83
N SER A 62 -7.96 8.43 -13.17
CA SER A 62 -7.49 9.75 -13.61
C SER A 62 -8.13 10.10 -14.97
N ALA A 63 -8.22 11.39 -15.30
CA ALA A 63 -8.74 11.82 -16.59
C ALA A 63 -7.99 11.15 -17.77
N GLY A 64 -8.74 10.49 -18.66
CA GLY A 64 -8.18 9.77 -19.81
C GLY A 64 -7.55 8.42 -19.47
N ALA A 65 -7.71 7.91 -18.24
CA ALA A 65 -7.25 6.58 -17.90
C ALA A 65 -8.06 5.50 -18.61
N ARG A 66 -7.41 4.38 -18.89
CA ARG A 66 -8.01 3.19 -19.49
C ARG A 66 -7.53 1.96 -18.76
N THR A 67 -8.44 1.04 -18.49
CA THR A 67 -8.15 -0.27 -17.92
C THR A 67 -8.62 -1.37 -18.85
N ALA A 68 -8.10 -2.57 -18.66
CA ALA A 68 -8.57 -3.78 -19.32
C ALA A 68 -8.64 -4.92 -18.30
N PRO A 69 -9.69 -5.76 -18.31
CA PRO A 69 -9.69 -7.01 -17.56
C PRO A 69 -8.47 -7.84 -17.97
N CYS A 70 -7.80 -8.46 -17.00
CA CYS A 70 -6.67 -9.34 -17.27
C CYS A 70 -6.60 -10.47 -16.25
N SER A 71 -5.84 -11.51 -16.56
CA SER A 71 -5.46 -12.54 -15.60
C SER A 71 -4.07 -12.23 -15.05
N ALA A 72 -3.97 -11.97 -13.75
CA ALA A 72 -2.69 -11.70 -13.11
C ALA A 72 -1.81 -12.96 -13.08
N THR A 73 -0.52 -12.77 -13.37
CA THR A 73 0.51 -13.79 -13.22
C THR A 73 1.08 -13.79 -11.80
N PRO A 74 1.84 -14.83 -11.39
CA PRO A 74 2.58 -14.80 -10.12
C PRO A 74 3.50 -13.58 -9.99
N ARG A 75 4.08 -13.12 -11.10
CA ARG A 75 4.92 -11.93 -11.10
C ARG A 75 4.12 -10.66 -10.83
N ASP A 76 2.91 -10.55 -11.36
CA ASP A 76 2.03 -9.40 -11.12
C ASP A 76 1.61 -9.30 -9.65
N LEU A 77 1.41 -10.45 -9.00
CA LEU A 77 1.15 -10.52 -7.56
C LEU A 77 2.32 -9.95 -6.75
N GLU A 78 3.54 -10.39 -7.01
CA GLU A 78 4.75 -9.87 -6.36
C GLU A 78 4.88 -8.36 -6.54
N VAL A 79 4.66 -7.88 -7.77
CA VAL A 79 4.74 -6.46 -8.11
C VAL A 79 3.66 -5.65 -7.42
N ALA A 80 2.44 -6.17 -7.29
CA ALA A 80 1.31 -5.49 -6.65
C ALA A 80 1.41 -5.47 -5.12
N VAL A 81 2.03 -6.47 -4.49
CA VAL A 81 2.26 -6.50 -3.04
C VAL A 81 3.17 -5.35 -2.62
N ALA A 82 4.22 -5.03 -3.38
CA ALA A 82 5.18 -3.98 -3.00
C ALA A 82 4.55 -2.59 -2.74
N PRO A 83 3.78 -1.97 -3.67
CA PRO A 83 3.16 -0.67 -3.42
C PRO A 83 2.09 -0.72 -2.32
N VAL A 84 1.39 -1.85 -2.17
CA VAL A 84 0.42 -2.07 -1.07
C VAL A 84 1.13 -2.05 0.28
N THR A 85 2.22 -2.82 0.43
CA THR A 85 3.03 -2.84 1.65
C THR A 85 3.60 -1.46 1.95
N VAL A 86 4.13 -0.76 0.94
CA VAL A 86 4.63 0.61 1.13
C VAL A 86 3.53 1.55 1.59
N GLN A 87 2.32 1.46 1.02
CA GLN A 87 1.21 2.30 1.44
C GLN A 87 0.83 2.02 2.89
N VAL A 88 0.72 0.75 3.27
CA VAL A 88 0.46 0.32 4.65
C VAL A 88 1.52 0.81 5.63
N LEU A 89 2.81 0.74 5.28
CA LEU A 89 3.91 1.23 6.13
C LEU A 89 3.87 2.75 6.32
N ARG A 90 3.18 3.48 5.44
CA ARG A 90 3.07 4.94 5.47
C ARG A 90 1.74 5.42 6.03
N SER A 91 0.74 4.55 6.16
CA SER A 91 -0.60 4.92 6.60
C SER A 91 -0.95 4.33 7.98
N GLY A 92 -1.83 5.04 8.69
CA GLY A 92 -2.27 4.63 10.02
C GLY A 92 -1.32 4.95 11.18
N PRO A 93 -1.64 4.45 12.38
CA PRO A 93 -0.87 4.71 13.60
C PRO A 93 0.56 4.18 13.54
N LEU A 94 1.51 4.92 14.12
CA LEU A 94 2.92 4.57 14.06
C LEU A 94 3.26 3.22 14.72
N ASP A 95 2.56 2.84 15.79
CA ASP A 95 2.76 1.54 16.45
C ASP A 95 2.46 0.38 15.50
N HIS A 96 1.31 0.45 14.82
CA HIS A 96 0.91 -0.53 13.82
C HIS A 96 1.90 -0.62 12.65
N ARG A 97 2.37 0.53 12.16
CA ARG A 97 3.38 0.58 11.09
C ARG A 97 4.72 -0.03 11.52
N LEU A 98 5.12 0.15 12.77
CA LEU A 98 6.32 -0.48 13.34
C LEU A 98 6.17 -2.00 13.46
N GLU A 99 4.99 -2.49 13.82
CA GLU A 99 4.69 -3.92 13.88
C GLU A 99 4.79 -4.55 12.48
N VAL A 100 4.16 -3.96 11.47
CA VAL A 100 4.26 -4.41 10.08
C VAL A 100 5.70 -4.38 9.59
N LEU A 101 6.47 -3.33 9.94
CA LEU A 101 7.88 -3.25 9.58
C LEU A 101 8.70 -4.37 10.22
N ALA A 102 8.49 -4.65 11.51
CA ALA A 102 9.21 -5.69 12.25
C ALA A 102 8.94 -7.10 11.72
N GLN A 103 7.81 -7.34 11.06
CA GLN A 103 7.53 -8.60 10.37
C GLN A 103 8.32 -8.78 9.07
N GLN A 104 8.82 -7.68 8.48
CA GLN A 104 9.51 -7.68 7.19
C GLN A 104 11.04 -7.56 7.35
N LEU A 105 11.51 -6.98 8.45
CA LEU A 105 12.94 -6.74 8.68
C LEU A 105 13.30 -6.78 10.17
N ASP A 106 14.53 -7.16 10.47
CA ASP A 106 15.07 -7.06 11.83
C ASP A 106 15.30 -5.59 12.21
N VAL A 107 14.41 -5.06 13.06
CA VAL A 107 14.46 -3.68 13.55
C VAL A 107 15.55 -3.44 14.61
N ASN A 108 16.16 -4.51 15.16
CA ASN A 108 17.24 -4.37 16.15
C ASN A 108 18.51 -3.81 15.51
N GLY A 109 18.84 -4.27 14.29
CA GLY A 109 20.00 -3.81 13.53
C GLY A 109 19.82 -2.46 12.85
N GLN A 110 18.62 -1.86 12.86
CA GLN A 110 18.36 -0.62 12.12
C GLN A 110 18.59 0.63 12.95
N ALA A 111 19.15 1.65 12.29
CA ALA A 111 19.17 3.00 12.83
C ALA A 111 17.74 3.55 12.95
N VAL A 112 17.47 4.27 14.04
CA VAL A 112 16.16 4.91 14.29
C VAL A 112 15.80 5.88 13.16
N GLU A 113 16.80 6.56 12.60
CA GLU A 113 16.64 7.48 11.48
C GLU A 113 16.20 6.75 10.21
N THR A 114 16.87 5.66 9.83
CA THR A 114 16.46 4.80 8.69
C THR A 114 15.03 4.30 8.86
N THR A 115 14.68 3.86 10.07
CA THR A 115 13.31 3.42 10.37
C THR A 115 12.30 4.57 10.23
N GLY A 116 12.66 5.76 10.70
CA GLY A 116 11.88 6.99 10.48
C GLY A 116 11.64 7.28 9.00
N HIS A 117 12.67 7.14 8.16
CA HIS A 117 12.53 7.33 6.70
C HIS A 117 11.65 6.28 6.04
N LEU A 118 11.82 5.00 6.39
CA LEU A 118 11.03 3.90 5.84
C LEU A 118 9.54 4.06 6.14
N LEU A 119 9.23 4.49 7.36
CA LEU A 119 7.86 4.75 7.75
C LEU A 119 7.38 6.09 7.19
N GLY A 120 8.23 7.09 7.08
CA GLY A 120 7.82 8.49 6.89
C GLY A 120 7.32 9.10 8.20
N ALA A 121 8.07 8.89 9.29
CA ALA A 121 7.77 9.38 10.63
C ALA A 121 8.98 10.13 11.21
N ALA A 122 8.71 11.10 12.08
CA ALA A 122 9.77 11.83 12.78
C ALA A 122 10.59 10.90 13.68
N ARG A 123 11.90 11.12 13.72
CA ARG A 123 12.86 10.32 14.50
C ARG A 123 12.45 10.20 15.96
N GLU A 124 12.01 11.31 16.57
CA GLU A 124 11.59 11.38 17.97
C GLU A 124 10.37 10.49 18.24
N SER A 125 9.42 10.44 17.32
CA SER A 125 8.22 9.61 17.42
C SER A 125 8.54 8.13 17.33
N VAL A 126 9.50 7.76 16.48
CA VAL A 126 9.99 6.39 16.34
C VAL A 126 10.79 6.00 17.59
N ASN A 127 11.72 6.84 18.04
CA ASN A 127 12.58 6.57 19.19
C ASN A 127 11.78 6.25 20.47
N LYS A 128 10.63 6.91 20.66
CA LYS A 128 9.74 6.66 21.81
C LYS A 128 9.06 5.29 21.78
N ARG A 129 8.84 4.71 20.60
CA ARG A 129 8.07 3.46 20.42
C ARG A 129 8.94 2.25 20.13
N MET A 130 10.11 2.47 19.52
CA MET A 130 11.07 1.45 19.13
C MET A 130 11.45 0.46 20.24
N PRO A 131 11.59 0.84 21.53
CA PRO A 131 11.95 -0.11 22.59
C PRO A 131 10.99 -1.29 22.75
N ARG A 132 9.73 -1.17 22.30
CA ARG A 132 8.75 -2.28 22.35
C ARG A 132 8.99 -3.35 21.28
N TYR A 133 9.64 -2.97 20.19
CA TYR A 133 9.85 -3.82 19.02
C TYR A 133 11.28 -4.33 18.93
N ARG A 134 12.17 -3.80 19.78
CA ARG A 134 13.50 -4.34 19.95
C ARG A 134 13.45 -5.45 21.00
N SER A 135 13.71 -6.68 20.56
CA SER A 135 13.94 -7.78 21.48
C SER A 135 15.14 -7.42 22.36
N THR A 136 15.00 -7.60 23.67
CA THR A 136 16.19 -7.59 24.53
C THR A 136 16.95 -8.85 24.15
N PRO A 137 18.22 -8.78 23.71
CA PRO A 137 19.00 -9.99 23.50
C PRO A 137 19.08 -10.73 24.84
N ASP A 138 18.67 -11.99 24.85
CA ASP A 138 18.96 -12.94 25.93
C ASP A 138 20.49 -13.16 26.05
#